data_AF-A0A969GES5-F1
#
_entry.id   AF-A0A969GES5-F1
#
_cell.length_a   1.000
_cell.length_b   1.000
_cell.length_c   1.000
_cell.angle_alpha   90.00
_cell.angle_beta   90.00
_cell.angle_gamma   90.00
#
_symmetry.space_group_name_H-M   'P 1'
#
loop_
_entity.id
_entity.type
_entity.pdbx_description
1 polymer ?
#
loop_
_entity_poly.entity_id
_entity_poly.type
_entity_poly.pdbx_seq_one_letter_code
_entity_poly.pdbx_strand_id
1 'polypeptide(L)'
;MEFGIAPDAFRVSDKQLGQAAKFQQLYVYEPETDVMVDQATGVEYTPVEGTFTAPDGSTLRPGFRVVIGADNFVRLFTSPSLRGPFVLVFIWTVVFAALSVLLTFVMGLTLAVIFDVPEMPMRGLLRSLLLIPYAIPAFISVPIWVGLFNPQYGAVSVWMTNVFGSSPPWFSDPIWSKIGILSIQLWLGFPYMFVIATGALQALPTDIYEAADIDGASAWHKFKSMTLPLLMITMGPLLVASFAFNFNNFVVIELFNEGGPPMSGTSTPVGWTDILVTYTYRIAFSSGRGADLGYASAITVVIFAILVVITFFQFRYTDMLEEASENV
;
A
#
# COMPACT_ATOMS: atom_id res chain seq x y z
N MET A 1 -37.15 -11.87 15.68
CA MET A 1 -36.34 -11.38 16.83
C MET A 1 -36.96 -10.08 17.25
N GLU A 2 -37.57 -10.00 18.43
CA GLU A 2 -37.93 -8.70 19.01
C GLU A 2 -36.65 -8.02 19.47
N PHE A 3 -36.32 -6.91 18.83
CA PHE A 3 -35.25 -6.02 19.30
C PHE A 3 -35.87 -5.04 20.30
N GLY A 4 -35.40 -5.07 21.54
CA GLY A 4 -35.86 -4.13 22.56
C GLY A 4 -36.02 -4.76 23.94
N ILE A 5 -36.27 -3.90 24.92
CA ILE A 5 -36.67 -4.32 26.27
C ILE A 5 -38.16 -4.65 26.18
N ALA A 6 -38.61 -5.70 26.88
CA ALA A 6 -40.02 -6.09 26.90
C ALA A 6 -40.92 -4.88 27.22
N PRO A 7 -42.07 -4.73 26.54
CA PRO A 7 -43.03 -3.70 26.87
C PRO A 7 -43.38 -3.84 28.36
N ASP A 8 -43.22 -2.75 29.10
CA ASP A 8 -43.46 -2.62 30.55
C ASP A 8 -42.31 -2.93 31.52
N ALA A 9 -41.07 -3.03 31.04
CA ALA A 9 -39.94 -3.11 31.97
C ALA A 9 -39.69 -1.77 32.70
N PHE A 10 -39.60 -1.84 34.04
CA PHE A 10 -39.15 -0.74 34.88
C PHE A 10 -37.63 -0.76 34.98
N ARG A 11 -36.99 0.41 34.85
CA ARG A 11 -35.56 0.58 35.13
C ARG A 11 -35.36 1.67 36.17
N VAL A 12 -34.49 1.40 37.13
CA VAL A 12 -34.01 2.42 38.06
C VAL A 12 -33.15 3.41 37.28
N SER A 13 -33.32 4.70 37.53
CA SER A 13 -32.59 5.75 36.82
C SER A 13 -31.09 5.68 37.13
N ASP A 14 -30.26 5.54 36.10
CA ASP A 14 -28.79 5.61 36.23
C ASP A 14 -28.30 7.05 36.51
N LYS A 15 -29.19 8.06 36.42
CA LYS A 15 -28.86 9.49 36.61
C LYS A 15 -29.32 10.06 37.94
N GLN A 16 -30.34 9.48 38.58
CA GLN A 16 -30.89 9.95 39.86
C GLN A 16 -31.22 8.76 40.77
N LEU A 17 -30.49 8.64 41.88
CA LEU A 17 -30.70 7.63 42.92
C LEU A 17 -32.13 7.73 43.50
N GLY A 18 -32.81 6.59 43.63
CA GLY A 18 -34.14 6.51 44.25
C GLY A 18 -35.33 6.76 43.31
N GLN A 19 -35.10 6.97 42.01
CA GLN A 19 -36.17 7.07 41.02
C GLN A 19 -36.20 5.84 40.10
N ALA A 20 -37.39 5.33 39.83
CA ALA A 20 -37.65 4.35 38.80
C ALA A 20 -38.67 4.93 37.81
N ALA A 21 -38.46 4.68 36.52
CA ALA A 21 -39.39 5.09 35.47
C ALA A 21 -39.73 3.88 34.60
N LYS A 22 -40.94 3.91 34.04
CA LYS A 22 -41.37 2.96 33.02
C LYS A 22 -40.76 3.38 31.69
N PHE A 23 -39.98 2.50 31.07
CA PHE A 23 -39.51 2.76 29.70
C PHE A 23 -40.68 2.53 28.74
N GLN A 24 -40.90 3.49 27.85
CA GLN A 24 -41.76 3.32 26.68
C GLN A 24 -40.88 3.21 25.44
N GLN A 25 -41.25 2.30 24.55
CA GLN A 25 -40.57 2.13 23.28
C GLN A 25 -40.88 3.34 22.40
N LEU A 26 -39.85 4.15 22.11
CA LEU A 26 -40.04 5.37 21.33
C LEU A 26 -40.37 5.07 19.86
N TYR A 27 -39.79 4.02 19.28
CA TYR A 27 -40.00 3.65 17.87
C TYR A 27 -40.51 2.23 17.74
N VAL A 28 -41.60 2.03 16.98
CA VAL A 28 -42.13 0.71 16.63
C VAL A 28 -42.05 0.51 15.13
N TYR A 29 -41.51 -0.65 14.72
CA TYR A 29 -41.44 -1.05 13.33
C TYR A 29 -42.72 -1.78 12.93
N GLU A 30 -43.35 -1.34 11.84
CA GLU A 30 -44.54 -1.93 11.26
C GLU A 30 -44.17 -2.74 10.01
N PRO A 31 -44.23 -4.09 10.06
CA PRO A 31 -43.74 -4.92 8.96
C PRO A 31 -44.59 -4.86 7.68
N GLU A 32 -45.87 -4.47 7.78
CA GLU A 32 -46.78 -4.45 6.63
C GLU A 32 -46.55 -3.25 5.70
N THR A 33 -46.21 -2.12 6.29
CA THR A 33 -45.97 -0.83 5.63
C THR A 33 -44.48 -0.51 5.49
N ASP A 34 -43.62 -1.32 6.14
CA ASP A 34 -42.17 -1.15 6.19
C ASP A 34 -41.74 0.22 6.77
N VAL A 35 -42.46 0.72 7.78
CA VAL A 35 -42.19 2.03 8.41
C VAL A 35 -41.79 1.91 9.87
N MET A 36 -41.02 2.89 10.35
CA MET A 36 -40.75 3.11 11.77
C MET A 36 -41.62 4.25 12.27
N VAL A 37 -42.46 4.01 13.28
CA VAL A 37 -43.36 5.03 13.84
C VAL A 37 -42.83 5.52 15.18
N ASP A 38 -42.66 6.83 15.33
CA ASP A 38 -42.38 7.47 16.62
C ASP A 38 -43.65 7.52 17.47
N GLN A 39 -43.67 6.82 18.60
CA GLN A 39 -44.82 6.74 19.49
C GLN A 39 -45.11 8.05 20.25
N ALA A 40 -44.14 8.96 20.36
CA ALA A 40 -44.31 10.24 21.04
C ALA A 40 -44.87 11.32 20.11
N THR A 41 -44.46 11.32 18.84
CA THR A 41 -44.84 12.36 17.86
C THR A 41 -45.83 11.87 16.82
N GLY A 42 -45.96 10.56 16.62
CA GLY A 42 -46.75 9.95 15.55
C GLY A 42 -46.10 10.04 14.16
N VAL A 43 -44.85 10.50 14.07
CA VAL A 43 -44.16 10.64 12.78
C VAL A 43 -43.76 9.27 12.24
N GLU A 44 -44.12 9.01 10.99
CA GLU A 44 -43.72 7.82 10.25
C GLU A 44 -42.42 8.07 9.49
N TYR A 45 -41.46 7.16 9.66
CA TYR A 45 -40.18 7.16 8.97
C TYR A 45 -40.17 6.03 7.95
N THR A 46 -39.86 6.36 6.69
CA THR A 46 -39.81 5.41 5.58
C THR A 46 -38.37 5.03 5.24
N PRO A 47 -38.11 3.81 4.74
CA PRO A 47 -36.78 3.35 4.40
C PRO A 47 -36.30 4.03 3.11
N VAL A 48 -35.32 4.90 3.23
CA VAL A 48 -34.68 5.62 2.11
C VAL A 48 -33.17 5.45 2.22
N GLU A 49 -32.57 4.86 1.18
CA GLU A 49 -31.10 4.70 1.03
C GLU A 49 -30.38 4.11 2.25
N GLY A 50 -31.02 3.19 2.97
CA GLY A 50 -30.44 2.54 4.15
C GLY A 50 -30.64 3.31 5.45
N THR A 51 -31.53 4.30 5.49
CA THR A 51 -31.96 4.98 6.71
C THR A 51 -33.47 5.12 6.77
N PHE A 52 -34.06 5.04 7.97
CA PHE A 52 -35.45 5.42 8.15
C PHE A 52 -35.53 6.95 8.20
N THR A 53 -36.24 7.54 7.23
CA THR A 53 -36.26 8.99 6.98
C THR A 53 -37.69 9.52 7.12
N ALA A 54 -37.86 10.57 7.92
CA ALA A 54 -39.12 11.26 8.10
C ALA A 54 -39.42 12.20 6.91
N PRO A 55 -40.67 12.67 6.77
CA PRO A 55 -41.05 13.61 5.70
C PRO A 55 -40.29 14.94 5.71
N ASP A 56 -39.73 15.34 6.87
CA ASP A 56 -38.91 16.55 7.02
C ASP A 56 -37.43 16.35 6.65
N GLY A 57 -37.05 15.12 6.27
CA GLY A 57 -35.68 14.73 5.91
C GLY A 57 -34.81 14.32 7.10
N SER A 58 -35.34 14.29 8.32
CA SER A 58 -34.60 13.78 9.47
C SER A 58 -34.47 12.25 9.41
N THR A 59 -33.30 11.73 9.77
CA THR A 59 -32.97 10.30 9.65
C THR A 59 -32.76 9.64 11.00
N LEU A 60 -33.29 8.44 11.19
CA LEU A 60 -32.97 7.60 12.35
C LEU A 60 -31.60 6.95 12.17
N ARG A 61 -30.85 6.90 13.29
CA ARG A 61 -29.57 6.19 13.40
C ARG A 61 -29.68 5.08 14.46
N PRO A 62 -29.04 3.92 14.25
CA PRO A 62 -28.18 3.56 13.12
C PRO A 62 -28.97 3.26 11.83
N GLY A 63 -28.32 3.40 10.67
CA GLY A 63 -28.86 2.94 9.40
C GLY A 63 -28.67 1.42 9.19
N PHE A 64 -29.11 0.93 8.04
CA PHE A 64 -29.00 -0.47 7.60
C PHE A 64 -28.38 -0.57 6.20
N ARG A 65 -27.92 -1.77 5.83
CA ARG A 65 -27.26 -2.00 4.54
C ARG A 65 -28.29 -2.16 3.43
N VAL A 66 -28.06 -1.51 2.30
CA VAL A 66 -28.88 -1.60 1.09
C VAL A 66 -28.03 -2.00 -0.11
N VAL A 67 -28.65 -2.65 -1.08
CA VAL A 67 -28.01 -2.96 -2.37
C VAL A 67 -28.08 -1.71 -3.24
N ILE A 68 -26.92 -1.16 -3.58
CA ILE A 68 -26.77 0.07 -4.39
C ILE A 68 -26.23 -0.21 -5.80
N GLY A 69 -26.27 -1.47 -6.23
CA GLY A 69 -25.80 -1.88 -7.57
C GLY A 69 -24.36 -1.43 -7.86
N ALA A 70 -24.19 -0.66 -8.94
CA ALA A 70 -22.89 -0.21 -9.42
C ALA A 70 -22.51 1.23 -8.98
N ASP A 71 -23.29 1.85 -8.09
CA ASP A 71 -23.18 3.28 -7.78
C ASP A 71 -21.79 3.69 -7.29
N ASN A 72 -21.15 2.87 -6.47
CA ASN A 72 -19.78 3.13 -5.99
C ASN A 72 -18.75 3.12 -7.12
N PHE A 73 -18.90 2.25 -8.11
CA PHE A 73 -18.03 2.22 -9.28
C PHE A 73 -18.26 3.46 -10.14
N VAL A 74 -19.52 3.81 -10.43
CA VAL A 74 -19.88 5.00 -11.19
C VAL A 74 -19.34 6.25 -10.50
N ARG A 75 -19.52 6.37 -9.19
CA ARG A 75 -19.06 7.50 -8.35
C ARG A 75 -17.55 7.74 -8.47
N LEU A 76 -16.73 6.69 -8.54
CA LEU A 76 -15.28 6.82 -8.74
C LEU A 76 -14.94 7.51 -10.07
N PHE A 77 -15.68 7.17 -11.14
CA PHE A 77 -15.43 7.72 -12.47
C PHE A 77 -16.15 9.03 -12.72
N THR A 78 -17.30 9.30 -12.11
CA THR A 78 -18.08 10.52 -12.36
C THR A 78 -17.67 11.68 -11.47
N SER A 79 -17.26 11.43 -10.22
CA SER A 79 -16.92 12.50 -9.26
C SER A 79 -15.52 13.08 -9.50
N PRO A 80 -15.38 14.35 -9.91
CA PRO A 80 -14.07 14.96 -10.12
C PRO A 80 -13.24 15.04 -8.84
N SER A 81 -13.90 15.21 -7.69
CA SER A 81 -13.24 15.34 -6.39
C SER A 81 -12.61 14.03 -5.89
N LEU A 82 -13.04 12.89 -6.46
CA LEU A 82 -12.51 11.55 -6.17
C LEU A 82 -11.53 11.09 -7.26
N ARG A 83 -11.87 11.33 -8.52
CA ARG A 83 -11.06 10.92 -9.68
C ARG A 83 -9.67 11.59 -9.68
N GLY A 84 -9.60 12.88 -9.37
CA GLY A 84 -8.35 13.65 -9.36
C GLY A 84 -7.30 13.02 -8.43
N PRO A 85 -7.60 12.89 -7.12
CA PRO A 85 -6.72 12.22 -6.17
C PRO A 85 -6.40 10.77 -6.56
N PHE A 86 -7.39 10.00 -7.01
CA PHE A 86 -7.18 8.61 -7.42
C PHE A 86 -6.14 8.47 -8.53
N VAL A 87 -6.18 9.31 -9.56
CA VAL A 87 -5.21 9.27 -10.67
C VAL A 87 -3.80 9.63 -10.19
N LEU A 88 -3.66 10.64 -9.32
CA LEU A 88 -2.37 11.03 -8.75
C LEU A 88 -1.76 9.90 -7.90
N VAL A 89 -2.58 9.28 -7.05
CA VAL A 89 -2.19 8.12 -6.23
C VAL A 89 -1.84 6.92 -7.11
N PHE A 90 -2.61 6.65 -8.18
CA PHE A 90 -2.32 5.58 -9.14
C PHE A 90 -0.96 5.77 -9.81
N ILE A 91 -0.69 6.97 -10.35
CA ILE A 91 0.60 7.28 -10.98
C ILE A 91 1.74 7.08 -9.98
N TRP A 92 1.60 7.62 -8.76
CA TRP A 92 2.62 7.44 -7.74
C TRP A 92 2.79 5.97 -7.34
N THR A 93 1.72 5.18 -7.24
CA THR A 93 1.79 3.75 -6.92
C THR A 93 2.62 2.99 -7.95
N VAL A 94 2.39 3.24 -9.25
CA VAL A 94 3.16 2.64 -10.34
C VAL A 94 4.62 3.08 -10.29
N VAL A 95 4.87 4.38 -10.12
CA VAL A 95 6.23 4.94 -10.04
C VAL A 95 6.98 4.40 -8.82
N PHE A 96 6.34 4.35 -7.65
CA PHE A 96 6.89 3.82 -6.42
C PHE A 96 7.25 2.34 -6.58
N ALA A 97 6.35 1.53 -7.13
CA ALA A 97 6.61 0.11 -7.35
C ALA A 97 7.76 -0.11 -8.34
N ALA A 98 7.75 0.59 -9.49
CA ALA A 98 8.79 0.49 -10.50
C ALA A 98 10.17 0.95 -9.98
N LEU A 99 10.23 2.10 -9.30
CA LEU A 99 11.47 2.60 -8.72
C LEU A 99 11.98 1.70 -7.58
N SER A 100 11.09 1.17 -6.75
CA SER A 100 11.49 0.25 -5.68
C SER A 100 12.13 -1.02 -6.24
N VAL A 101 11.52 -1.62 -7.27
CA VAL A 101 12.09 -2.79 -7.96
C VAL A 101 13.41 -2.44 -8.62
N LEU A 102 13.46 -1.34 -9.38
CA LEU A 102 14.67 -0.92 -10.10
C LEU A 102 15.84 -0.67 -9.14
N LEU A 103 15.63 0.12 -8.09
CA LEU A 103 16.67 0.48 -7.13
C LEU A 103 17.18 -0.74 -6.37
N THR A 104 16.27 -1.59 -5.87
CA THR A 104 16.65 -2.81 -5.14
C THR A 104 17.34 -3.83 -6.03
N PHE A 105 16.88 -3.99 -7.27
CA PHE A 105 17.51 -4.87 -8.26
C PHE A 105 18.92 -4.39 -8.62
N VAL A 106 19.09 -3.12 -8.96
CA VAL A 106 20.40 -2.55 -9.31
C VAL A 106 21.37 -2.69 -8.14
N MET A 107 20.95 -2.33 -6.92
CA MET A 107 21.80 -2.47 -5.73
C MET A 107 22.12 -3.94 -5.43
N GLY A 108 21.11 -4.81 -5.45
CA GLY A 108 21.25 -6.23 -5.17
C GLY A 108 22.17 -6.93 -6.18
N LEU A 109 21.98 -6.67 -7.47
CA LEU A 109 22.82 -7.22 -8.54
C LEU A 109 24.26 -6.69 -8.46
N THR A 110 24.44 -5.40 -8.20
CA THR A 110 25.78 -4.81 -8.03
C THR A 110 26.52 -5.48 -6.87
N LEU A 111 25.86 -5.66 -5.73
CA LEU A 111 26.45 -6.40 -4.61
C LEU A 111 26.68 -7.87 -4.96
N ALA A 112 25.76 -8.51 -5.68
CA ALA A 112 25.91 -9.91 -6.08
C ALA A 112 27.20 -10.10 -6.89
N VAL A 113 27.42 -9.26 -7.91
CA VAL A 113 28.64 -9.28 -8.71
C VAL A 113 29.91 -9.00 -7.88
N ILE A 114 29.87 -8.00 -6.99
CA ILE A 114 31.03 -7.67 -6.13
C ILE A 114 31.38 -8.82 -5.18
N PHE A 115 30.37 -9.46 -4.58
CA PHE A 115 30.54 -10.50 -3.57
C PHE A 115 30.55 -11.92 -4.15
N ASP A 116 30.55 -12.06 -5.48
CA ASP A 116 30.68 -13.36 -6.14
C ASP A 116 32.14 -13.81 -6.35
N VAL A 117 33.10 -12.90 -6.14
CA VAL A 117 34.53 -13.17 -6.31
C VAL A 117 35.02 -14.29 -5.35
N PRO A 118 35.58 -15.41 -5.88
CA PRO A 118 36.02 -16.55 -5.07
C PRO A 118 37.10 -16.20 -4.03
N GLU A 119 38.00 -15.28 -4.35
CA GLU A 119 39.18 -14.93 -3.54
C GLU A 119 38.86 -13.95 -2.39
N MET A 120 37.60 -13.54 -2.21
CA MET A 120 37.24 -12.54 -1.22
C MET A 120 37.39 -13.07 0.22
N PRO A 121 38.22 -12.43 1.08
CA PRO A 121 38.35 -12.85 2.47
C PRO A 121 37.04 -12.61 3.22
N MET A 122 36.71 -13.54 4.14
CA MET A 122 35.51 -13.47 4.99
C MET A 122 34.17 -13.37 4.23
N ARG A 123 34.13 -13.86 2.97
CA ARG A 123 32.94 -13.81 2.09
C ARG A 123 31.65 -14.23 2.81
N GLY A 124 31.67 -15.33 3.57
CA GLY A 124 30.49 -15.79 4.31
C GLY A 124 29.97 -14.76 5.32
N LEU A 125 30.87 -14.13 6.10
CA LEU A 125 30.48 -13.13 7.09
C LEU A 125 29.92 -11.88 6.40
N LEU A 126 30.61 -11.37 5.38
CA LEU A 126 30.18 -10.16 4.67
C LEU A 126 28.81 -10.35 4.00
N ARG A 127 28.59 -11.49 3.34
CA ARG A 127 27.28 -11.83 2.76
C ARG A 127 26.20 -11.90 3.83
N SER A 128 26.50 -12.46 5.01
CA SER A 128 25.55 -12.56 6.12
C SER A 128 25.17 -11.18 6.67
N LEU A 129 26.13 -10.26 6.79
CA LEU A 129 25.87 -8.89 7.24
C LEU A 129 24.94 -8.13 6.28
N LEU A 130 25.06 -8.36 4.98
CA LEU A 130 24.18 -7.74 3.97
C LEU A 130 22.73 -8.20 4.07
N LEU A 131 22.46 -9.35 4.72
CA LEU A 131 21.09 -9.87 4.91
C LEU A 131 20.38 -9.30 6.15
N ILE A 132 21.11 -8.59 7.03
CA ILE A 132 20.54 -8.03 8.27
C ILE A 132 19.29 -7.17 8.00
N PRO A 133 19.26 -6.26 7.01
CA PRO A 133 18.08 -5.42 6.79
C PRO A 133 16.81 -6.20 6.48
N TYR A 134 16.94 -7.35 5.80
CA TYR A 134 15.83 -8.23 5.45
C TYR A 134 15.45 -9.18 6.59
N ALA A 135 16.40 -9.54 7.44
CA ALA A 135 16.15 -10.37 8.61
C ALA A 135 15.32 -9.66 9.70
N ILE A 136 15.38 -8.32 9.76
CA ILE A 136 14.62 -7.52 10.72
C ILE A 136 13.25 -7.17 10.13
N PRO A 137 12.14 -7.45 10.85
CA PRO A 137 10.80 -7.12 10.37
C PRO A 137 10.62 -5.63 10.03
N ALA A 138 10.00 -5.33 8.89
CA ALA A 138 9.73 -3.97 8.43
C ALA A 138 8.95 -3.13 9.47
N PHE A 139 8.08 -3.78 10.27
CA PHE A 139 7.31 -3.13 11.33
C PHE A 139 8.19 -2.46 12.40
N ILE A 140 9.40 -2.99 12.61
CA ILE A 140 10.38 -2.42 13.54
C ILE A 140 11.33 -1.48 12.78
N SER A 141 11.80 -1.90 11.61
CA SER A 141 12.78 -1.16 10.83
C SER A 141 12.28 0.21 10.35
N VAL A 142 11.03 0.31 9.89
CA VAL A 142 10.50 1.57 9.34
C VAL A 142 10.40 2.66 10.42
N PRO A 143 9.81 2.43 11.62
CA PRO A 143 9.82 3.42 12.69
C PRO A 143 11.23 3.85 13.15
N ILE A 144 12.22 2.95 13.12
CA ILE A 144 13.61 3.32 13.38
C ILE A 144 14.09 4.34 12.35
N TRP A 145 13.84 4.10 11.06
CA TRP A 145 14.14 5.06 10.00
C TRP A 145 13.40 6.38 10.17
N VAL A 146 12.14 6.37 10.60
CA VAL A 146 11.39 7.59 10.95
C VAL A 146 12.11 8.39 12.04
N GLY A 147 12.58 7.73 13.10
CA GLY A 147 13.41 8.35 14.13
C GLY A 147 14.73 8.90 13.60
N LEU A 148 15.41 8.16 12.72
CA LEU A 148 16.67 8.59 12.09
C LEU A 148 16.50 9.81 11.18
N PHE A 149 15.35 9.92 10.50
CA PHE A 149 14.99 11.07 9.68
C PHE A 149 14.37 12.23 10.47
N ASN A 150 14.22 12.13 11.79
CA ASN A 150 13.67 13.22 12.59
C ASN A 150 14.44 14.54 12.32
N PRO A 151 13.77 15.65 11.96
CA PRO A 151 14.46 16.88 11.56
C PRO A 151 15.29 17.56 12.66
N GLN A 152 14.94 17.36 13.93
CA GLN A 152 15.57 18.05 15.07
C GLN A 152 16.72 17.25 15.68
N TYR A 153 16.56 15.94 15.82
CA TYR A 153 17.51 15.08 16.56
C TYR A 153 17.81 13.75 15.85
N GLY A 154 17.27 13.52 14.65
CA GLY A 154 17.52 12.31 13.89
C GLY A 154 18.96 12.24 13.42
N ALA A 155 19.62 11.09 13.62
CA ALA A 155 21.04 10.95 13.32
C ALA A 155 21.36 11.25 11.84
N VAL A 156 20.47 10.87 10.91
CA VAL A 156 20.64 11.14 9.48
C VAL A 156 20.50 12.64 9.21
N SER A 157 19.46 13.26 9.75
CA SER A 157 19.19 14.69 9.56
C SER A 157 20.29 15.58 10.15
N VAL A 158 20.77 15.26 11.36
CA VAL A 158 21.88 15.95 12.01
C VAL A 158 23.18 15.78 11.20
N TRP A 159 23.48 14.55 10.77
CA TRP A 159 24.65 14.29 9.93
C TRP A 159 24.59 15.09 8.62
N MET A 160 23.44 15.09 7.92
CA MET A 160 23.28 15.87 6.69
C MET A 160 23.41 17.37 6.92
N THR A 161 22.87 17.87 8.03
CA THR A 161 23.03 19.29 8.40
C THR A 161 24.50 19.64 8.65
N ASN A 162 25.25 18.76 9.32
CA ASN A 162 26.67 18.99 9.59
C ASN A 162 27.54 18.93 8.33
N VAL A 163 27.22 18.06 7.38
CA VAL A 163 28.01 17.86 6.15
C VAL A 163 27.61 18.82 5.04
N PHE A 164 26.31 19.06 4.85
CA PHE A 164 25.75 19.82 3.73
C PHE A 164 25.14 21.17 4.14
N GLY A 165 25.16 21.52 5.43
CA GLY A 165 24.60 22.77 5.96
C GLY A 165 23.08 22.77 6.14
N SER A 166 22.36 21.74 5.67
CA SER A 166 20.92 21.58 5.87
C SER A 166 20.49 20.11 5.76
N SER A 167 19.35 19.77 6.38
CA SER A 167 18.70 18.47 6.21
C SER A 167 17.46 18.61 5.32
N PRO A 168 17.20 17.62 4.44
CA PRO A 168 15.96 17.58 3.71
C PRO A 168 14.71 17.54 4.60
N PRO A 169 13.60 18.17 4.18
CA PRO A 169 12.31 18.12 4.86
C PRO A 169 11.59 16.78 4.63
N TRP A 170 12.10 15.69 5.23
CA TRP A 170 11.66 14.30 5.02
C TRP A 170 10.16 14.03 5.18
N PHE A 171 9.43 14.84 5.96
CA PHE A 171 8.01 14.61 6.29
C PHE A 171 7.07 15.70 5.77
N SER A 172 7.57 16.89 5.45
CA SER A 172 6.76 18.04 5.09
C SER A 172 6.78 18.37 3.59
N ASP A 173 7.81 17.94 2.86
CA ASP A 173 7.89 18.13 1.41
C ASP A 173 7.51 16.84 0.66
N PRO A 174 6.59 16.91 -0.32
CA PRO A 174 6.14 15.75 -1.10
C PRO A 174 7.27 14.97 -1.78
N ILE A 175 8.30 15.64 -2.31
CA ILE A 175 9.37 15.00 -3.06
C ILE A 175 10.32 14.31 -2.08
N TRP A 176 10.72 15.01 -1.02
CA TRP A 176 11.62 14.43 -0.02
C TRP A 176 10.99 13.30 0.78
N SER A 177 9.68 13.34 1.05
CA SER A 177 8.96 12.20 1.64
C SER A 177 8.98 10.98 0.72
N LYS A 178 8.80 11.16 -0.59
CA LYS A 178 8.93 10.07 -1.58
C LYS A 178 10.33 9.49 -1.63
N ILE A 179 11.36 10.35 -1.61
CA ILE A 179 12.77 9.93 -1.56
C ILE A 179 13.06 9.16 -0.27
N GLY A 180 12.55 9.64 0.88
CA GLY A 180 12.68 8.96 2.17
C GLY A 180 12.13 7.53 2.12
N ILE A 181 10.89 7.37 1.64
CA ILE A 181 10.26 6.05 1.49
C ILE A 181 11.05 5.15 0.54
N LEU A 182 11.47 5.66 -0.63
CA LEU A 182 12.29 4.89 -1.57
C LEU A 182 13.63 4.46 -0.97
N SER A 183 14.23 5.29 -0.12
CA SER A 183 15.49 4.99 0.57
C SER A 183 15.32 3.86 1.59
N ILE A 184 14.22 3.89 2.36
CA ILE A 184 13.86 2.83 3.30
C ILE A 184 13.55 1.54 2.54
N GLN A 185 12.78 1.63 1.45
CA GLN A 185 12.43 0.47 0.64
C GLN A 185 13.65 -0.14 -0.05
N LEU A 186 14.61 0.69 -0.48
CA LEU A 186 15.90 0.22 -0.97
C LEU A 186 16.64 -0.57 0.11
N TRP A 187 16.76 -0.04 1.32
CA TRP A 187 17.44 -0.68 2.44
C TRP A 187 16.79 -2.02 2.82
N LEU A 188 15.45 -2.09 2.84
CA LEU A 188 14.70 -3.32 3.14
C LEU A 188 14.77 -4.35 2.01
N GLY A 189 14.74 -3.90 0.76
CA GLY A 189 14.52 -4.76 -0.41
C GLY A 189 15.79 -5.23 -1.12
N PHE A 190 16.91 -4.49 -1.03
CA PHE A 190 18.13 -4.90 -1.72
C PHE A 190 18.65 -6.28 -1.29
N PRO A 191 18.54 -6.74 -0.02
CA PRO A 191 19.10 -8.03 0.36
C PRO A 191 18.36 -9.21 -0.29
N TYR A 192 17.04 -9.08 -0.50
CA TYR A 192 16.24 -10.04 -1.25
C TYR A 192 16.76 -10.16 -2.69
N MET A 193 16.93 -9.02 -3.37
CA MET A 193 17.47 -8.99 -4.74
C MET A 193 18.91 -9.50 -4.81
N PHE A 194 19.72 -9.21 -3.80
CA PHE A 194 21.09 -9.72 -3.68
C PHE A 194 21.14 -11.24 -3.62
N VAL A 195 20.30 -11.88 -2.79
CA VAL A 195 20.25 -13.34 -2.67
C VAL A 195 19.85 -13.98 -4.00
N ILE A 196 18.78 -13.47 -4.62
CA ILE A 196 18.27 -14.00 -5.88
C ILE A 196 19.27 -13.80 -7.01
N ALA A 197 19.83 -12.60 -7.15
CA ALA A 197 20.83 -12.30 -8.16
C ALA A 197 22.07 -13.18 -7.97
N THR A 198 22.50 -13.43 -6.73
CA THR A 198 23.64 -14.33 -6.50
C THR A 198 23.33 -15.76 -6.91
N GLY A 199 22.15 -16.29 -6.56
CA GLY A 199 21.74 -17.62 -6.99
C GLY A 199 21.62 -17.75 -8.50
N ALA A 200 21.07 -16.73 -9.16
CA ALA A 200 20.94 -16.68 -10.61
C ALA A 200 22.30 -16.60 -11.32
N LEU A 201 23.22 -15.76 -10.82
CA LEU A 201 24.60 -15.68 -11.34
C LEU A 201 25.32 -17.02 -11.25
N GLN A 202 25.17 -17.74 -10.13
CA GLN A 202 25.82 -19.03 -9.91
C GLN A 202 25.27 -20.17 -10.77
N ALA A 203 24.06 -20.00 -11.32
CA ALA A 203 23.45 -20.97 -12.23
C ALA A 203 23.88 -20.76 -13.69
N LEU A 204 24.54 -19.63 -14.01
CA LEU A 204 24.97 -19.36 -15.37
C LEU A 204 26.13 -20.30 -15.76
N PRO A 205 26.09 -20.88 -16.97
CA PRO A 205 27.12 -21.81 -17.41
C PRO A 205 28.44 -21.06 -17.66
N THR A 206 29.55 -21.60 -17.14
CA THR A 206 30.86 -20.93 -17.10
C THR A 206 31.60 -20.99 -18.43
N ASP A 207 31.30 -21.98 -19.28
CA ASP A 207 31.87 -22.20 -20.60
C ASP A 207 31.66 -21.01 -21.56
N ILE A 208 30.49 -20.37 -21.51
CA ILE A 208 30.21 -19.18 -22.32
C ILE A 208 31.15 -18.02 -21.93
N TYR A 209 31.47 -17.89 -20.64
CA TYR A 209 32.39 -16.86 -20.16
C TYR A 209 33.84 -17.14 -20.54
N GLU A 210 34.26 -18.41 -20.49
CA GLU A 210 35.59 -18.83 -20.95
C GLU A 210 35.78 -18.57 -22.45
N ALA A 211 34.77 -18.88 -23.27
CA ALA A 211 34.77 -18.58 -24.69
C ALA A 211 34.90 -17.06 -24.95
N ALA A 212 34.14 -16.24 -24.22
CA ALA A 212 34.23 -14.79 -24.32
C ALA A 212 35.60 -14.23 -23.90
N ASP A 213 36.27 -14.87 -22.93
CA ASP A 213 37.64 -14.52 -22.55
C ASP A 213 38.67 -14.85 -23.63
N ILE A 214 38.50 -15.98 -24.34
CA ILE A 214 39.31 -16.33 -25.52
C ILE A 214 39.13 -15.29 -26.64
N ASP A 215 37.90 -14.82 -26.84
CA ASP A 215 37.57 -13.78 -27.83
C ASP A 215 37.97 -12.35 -27.39
N GLY A 216 38.56 -12.19 -26.20
CA GLY A 216 39.04 -10.91 -25.69
C GLY A 216 37.92 -9.94 -25.28
N ALA A 217 36.74 -10.45 -24.95
CA ALA A 217 35.61 -9.61 -24.53
C ALA A 217 35.89 -8.93 -23.18
N SER A 218 35.72 -7.60 -23.15
CA SER A 218 35.85 -6.84 -21.90
C SER A 218 34.76 -7.22 -20.88
N ALA A 219 35.04 -7.03 -19.58
CA ALA A 219 34.09 -7.34 -18.50
C ALA A 219 32.73 -6.62 -18.67
N TRP A 220 32.73 -5.37 -19.14
CA TRP A 220 31.49 -4.64 -19.43
C TRP A 220 30.72 -5.24 -20.60
N HIS A 221 31.42 -5.70 -21.64
CA HIS A 221 30.80 -6.39 -22.77
C HIS A 221 30.18 -7.72 -22.32
N LYS A 222 30.91 -8.53 -21.55
CA LYS A 222 30.38 -9.78 -20.97
C LYS A 222 29.14 -9.52 -20.11
N PHE A 223 29.18 -8.50 -19.24
CA PHE A 223 28.03 -8.15 -18.41
C PHE A 223 26.80 -7.73 -19.24
N LYS A 224 26.95 -6.78 -20.16
CA LYS A 224 25.82 -6.22 -20.90
C LYS A 224 25.25 -7.19 -21.94
N SER A 225 26.12 -7.93 -22.64
CA SER A 225 25.73 -8.78 -23.77
C SER A 225 25.38 -10.21 -23.35
N MET A 226 25.84 -10.68 -22.19
CA MET A 226 25.70 -12.08 -21.79
C MET A 226 25.04 -12.20 -20.41
N THR A 227 25.68 -11.64 -19.37
CA THR A 227 25.20 -11.80 -17.99
C THR A 227 23.81 -11.20 -17.78
N LEU A 228 23.62 -9.93 -18.15
CA LEU A 228 22.37 -9.22 -17.91
C LEU A 228 21.19 -9.85 -18.69
N PRO A 229 21.29 -10.18 -19.99
CA PRO A 229 20.23 -10.88 -20.70
C PRO A 229 19.86 -12.24 -20.07
N LEU A 230 20.85 -13.07 -19.74
CA LEU A 230 20.62 -14.37 -19.10
C LEU A 230 20.00 -14.24 -17.71
N LEU A 231 20.42 -13.24 -16.94
CA LEU A 231 19.80 -12.90 -15.66
C LEU A 231 18.35 -12.42 -15.83
N MET A 232 18.04 -11.65 -16.87
CA MET A 232 16.67 -11.14 -17.05
C MET A 232 15.66 -12.24 -17.37
N ILE A 233 16.10 -13.35 -17.99
CA ILE A 233 15.25 -14.53 -18.22
C ILE A 233 14.92 -15.20 -16.89
N THR A 234 15.93 -15.44 -16.05
CA THR A 234 15.75 -16.13 -14.76
C THR A 234 15.08 -15.25 -13.70
N MET A 235 15.41 -13.96 -13.66
CA MET A 235 14.93 -13.02 -12.65
C MET A 235 13.63 -12.32 -13.06
N GLY A 236 13.24 -12.34 -14.35
CA GLY A 236 12.06 -11.68 -14.88
C GLY A 236 10.80 -11.91 -14.05
N PRO A 237 10.38 -13.17 -13.81
CA PRO A 237 9.19 -13.47 -13.03
C PRO A 237 9.27 -12.94 -11.58
N LEU A 238 10.47 -12.92 -10.99
CA LEU A 238 10.71 -12.43 -9.63
C LEU A 238 10.65 -10.90 -9.56
N LEU A 239 11.08 -10.21 -10.62
CA LEU A 239 10.92 -8.76 -10.74
C LEU A 239 9.44 -8.36 -10.88
N VAL A 240 8.66 -9.15 -11.63
CA VAL A 240 7.19 -8.98 -11.73
C VAL A 240 6.52 -9.19 -10.38
N ALA A 241 6.88 -10.26 -9.67
CA ALA A 241 6.38 -10.52 -8.31
C ALA A 241 6.76 -9.39 -7.34
N SER A 242 8.00 -8.88 -7.42
CA SER A 242 8.46 -7.75 -6.61
C SER A 242 7.71 -6.46 -6.94
N PHE A 243 7.37 -6.22 -8.21
CA PHE A 243 6.53 -5.10 -8.60
C PHE A 243 5.14 -5.20 -7.98
N ALA A 244 4.49 -6.36 -8.09
CA ALA A 244 3.17 -6.59 -7.50
C ALA A 244 3.16 -6.44 -5.96
N PHE A 245 4.24 -6.87 -5.30
CA PHE A 245 4.46 -6.66 -3.87
C PHE A 245 4.55 -5.17 -3.54
N ASN A 246 5.42 -4.42 -4.23
CA ASN A 246 5.61 -2.99 -3.96
C ASN A 246 4.36 -2.15 -4.30
N PHE A 247 3.60 -2.54 -5.32
CA PHE A 247 2.34 -1.91 -5.69
C PHE A 247 1.31 -1.92 -4.54
N ASN A 248 1.38 -2.92 -3.66
CA ASN A 248 0.50 -3.08 -2.49
C ASN A 248 1.25 -2.97 -1.16
N ASN A 249 2.41 -2.32 -1.11
CA ASN A 249 3.24 -2.27 0.10
C ASN A 249 2.70 -1.25 1.11
N PHE A 250 1.62 -1.65 1.78
CA PHE A 250 0.94 -0.87 2.81
C PHE A 250 1.87 -0.50 3.97
N VAL A 251 2.67 -1.47 4.44
CA VAL A 251 3.45 -1.37 5.67
C VAL A 251 4.47 -0.22 5.62
N VAL A 252 5.23 -0.09 4.52
CA VAL A 252 6.27 0.94 4.44
C VAL A 252 5.68 2.35 4.39
N ILE A 253 4.54 2.53 3.73
CA ILE A 253 3.88 3.83 3.58
C ILE A 253 3.21 4.24 4.89
N GLU A 254 2.44 3.32 5.49
CA GLU A 254 1.68 3.60 6.70
C GLU A 254 2.61 3.90 7.88
N LEU A 255 3.65 3.08 8.08
CA LEU A 255 4.57 3.25 9.21
C LEU A 255 5.56 4.40 9.05
N PHE A 256 5.83 4.85 7.82
CA PHE A 256 6.76 5.96 7.61
C PHE A 256 6.13 7.30 7.97
N ASN A 257 5.00 7.64 7.35
CA ASN A 257 4.37 8.94 7.54
C ASN A 257 2.87 8.93 7.29
N GLU A 258 2.22 7.76 7.37
CA GLU A 258 0.80 7.59 7.09
C GLU A 258 0.45 8.27 5.77
N GLY A 259 1.21 8.02 4.70
CA GLY A 259 1.01 8.55 3.35
C GLY A 259 1.10 10.09 3.17
N GLY A 260 1.58 10.84 4.17
CA GLY A 260 1.74 12.29 4.13
C GLY A 260 2.86 12.81 3.19
N PRO A 261 3.08 14.12 3.08
CA PRO A 261 2.25 15.22 3.62
C PRO A 261 0.85 15.26 2.98
N PRO A 262 -0.15 15.89 3.61
CA PRO A 262 -1.52 15.92 3.10
C PRO A 262 -1.61 16.67 1.76
N MET A 263 -2.49 16.21 0.87
CA MET A 263 -2.82 16.92 -0.36
C MET A 263 -3.91 17.96 -0.06
N SER A 264 -3.62 19.24 -0.30
CA SER A 264 -4.58 20.31 -0.06
C SER A 264 -5.69 20.31 -1.12
N GLY A 265 -6.91 20.69 -0.72
CA GLY A 265 -8.04 20.86 -1.64
C GLY A 265 -8.73 19.56 -2.07
N THR A 266 -8.46 18.43 -1.42
CA THR A 266 -9.12 17.14 -1.72
C THR A 266 -10.34 16.91 -0.83
N SER A 267 -11.38 16.26 -1.37
CA SER A 267 -12.58 15.89 -0.58
C SER A 267 -12.40 14.66 0.29
N THR A 268 -11.34 13.89 0.06
CA THR A 268 -10.98 12.67 0.80
C THR A 268 -9.65 12.85 1.51
N PRO A 269 -9.45 12.20 2.68
CA PRO A 269 -8.15 12.16 3.33
C PRO A 269 -7.14 11.42 2.42
N VAL A 270 -6.18 12.16 1.88
CA VAL A 270 -5.14 11.64 0.99
C VAL A 270 -3.89 12.50 1.16
N GLY A 271 -2.73 11.86 1.10
CA GLY A 271 -1.45 12.53 1.11
C GLY A 271 -0.61 12.23 -0.13
N TRP A 272 0.53 12.88 -0.22
CA TRP A 272 1.38 12.85 -1.41
C TRP A 272 2.17 11.54 -1.59
N THR A 273 2.35 10.76 -0.53
CA THR A 273 3.04 9.46 -0.59
C THR A 273 2.08 8.27 -0.56
N ASP A 274 0.77 8.51 -0.45
CA ASP A 274 -0.24 7.46 -0.52
C ASP A 274 -0.11 6.62 -1.77
N ILE A 275 -0.11 5.30 -1.59
CA ILE A 275 -0.34 4.36 -2.67
C ILE A 275 -1.80 3.91 -2.64
N LEU A 276 -2.25 3.24 -3.71
CA LEU A 276 -3.66 2.87 -3.87
C LEU A 276 -4.22 2.08 -2.66
N VAL A 277 -3.43 1.19 -2.06
CA VAL A 277 -3.87 0.43 -0.88
C VAL A 277 -4.01 1.30 0.38
N THR A 278 -3.09 2.24 0.65
CA THR A 278 -3.20 3.14 1.81
C THR A 278 -4.30 4.18 1.61
N TYR A 279 -4.47 4.68 0.38
CA TYR A 279 -5.60 5.55 0.03
C TYR A 279 -6.95 4.87 0.27
N THR A 280 -7.09 3.61 -0.16
CA THR A 280 -8.31 2.83 0.04
C THR A 280 -8.56 2.55 1.51
N TYR A 281 -7.51 2.23 2.28
CA TYR A 281 -7.58 2.07 3.72
C TYR A 281 -8.09 3.34 4.43
N ARG A 282 -7.60 4.53 4.03
CA ARG A 282 -8.08 5.79 4.58
C ARG A 282 -9.54 6.09 4.29
N ILE A 283 -10.01 5.76 3.09
CA ILE A 283 -11.43 5.88 2.74
C ILE A 283 -12.27 4.95 3.60
N ALA A 284 -11.77 3.73 3.85
CA ALA A 284 -12.47 2.75 4.66
C ALA A 284 -12.50 3.12 6.14
N PHE A 285 -11.44 3.70 6.71
CA PHE A 285 -11.29 3.77 8.17
C PHE A 285 -10.98 5.17 8.74
N SER A 286 -10.53 6.13 7.92
CA SER A 286 -10.03 7.43 8.39
C SER A 286 -10.95 8.61 8.06
N SER A 287 -12.05 8.41 7.35
CA SER A 287 -13.05 9.47 7.13
C SER A 287 -13.83 9.74 8.41
N GLY A 288 -13.62 10.92 9.03
CA GLY A 288 -14.36 11.39 10.21
C GLY A 288 -15.89 11.51 10.06
N ARG A 289 -16.46 11.11 8.91
CA ARG A 289 -17.90 11.00 8.63
C ARG A 289 -18.44 9.56 8.73
N GLY A 290 -17.59 8.59 9.12
CA GLY A 290 -17.89 7.16 9.13
C GLY A 290 -17.09 6.40 8.07
N ALA A 291 -16.96 5.09 8.26
CA ALA A 291 -16.25 4.17 7.38
C ALA A 291 -17.06 3.88 6.10
N ASP A 292 -16.66 4.43 4.94
CA ASP A 292 -17.32 4.14 3.65
C ASP A 292 -16.79 2.81 3.07
N LEU A 293 -17.10 1.71 3.77
CA LEU A 293 -16.62 0.36 3.45
C LEU A 293 -17.08 -0.11 2.06
N GLY A 294 -18.28 0.30 1.63
CA GLY A 294 -18.82 -0.03 0.33
C GLY A 294 -18.02 0.63 -0.80
N TYR A 295 -17.72 1.92 -0.65
CA TYR A 295 -16.91 2.65 -1.63
C TYR A 295 -15.46 2.14 -1.64
N ALA A 296 -14.85 1.92 -0.48
CA ALA A 296 -13.50 1.36 -0.39
C ALA A 296 -13.41 -0.02 -1.06
N SER A 297 -14.41 -0.89 -0.86
CA SER A 297 -14.45 -2.21 -1.49
C SER A 297 -14.54 -2.14 -3.02
N ALA A 298 -15.30 -1.18 -3.57
CA ALA A 298 -15.35 -0.94 -5.01
C ALA A 298 -13.99 -0.49 -5.56
N ILE A 299 -13.28 0.39 -4.86
CA ILE A 299 -11.92 0.81 -5.23
C ILE A 299 -10.97 -0.39 -5.22
N THR A 300 -11.01 -1.26 -4.20
CA THR A 300 -10.17 -2.46 -4.15
C THR A 300 -10.35 -3.36 -5.37
N VAL A 301 -11.60 -3.55 -5.85
CA VAL A 301 -11.88 -4.34 -7.05
C VAL A 301 -11.27 -3.68 -8.30
N VAL A 302 -11.34 -2.36 -8.41
CA VAL A 302 -10.71 -1.61 -9.51
C VAL A 302 -9.18 -1.74 -9.46
N ILE A 303 -8.58 -1.59 -8.28
CA ILE A 303 -7.14 -1.78 -8.07
C ILE A 303 -6.71 -3.19 -8.47
N PHE A 304 -7.47 -4.21 -8.06
CA PHE A 304 -7.22 -5.60 -8.43
C PHE A 304 -7.23 -5.79 -9.96
N ALA A 305 -8.24 -5.26 -10.66
CA ALA A 305 -8.31 -5.34 -12.13
C ALA A 305 -7.12 -4.65 -12.80
N ILE A 306 -6.73 -3.46 -12.31
CA ILE A 306 -5.55 -2.72 -12.79
C ILE A 306 -4.28 -3.55 -12.60
N LEU A 307 -4.09 -4.14 -11.41
CA LEU A 307 -2.91 -4.93 -11.11
C LEU A 307 -2.84 -6.19 -11.99
N VAL A 308 -3.96 -6.87 -12.22
CA VAL A 308 -4.04 -8.03 -13.11
C VAL A 308 -3.63 -7.65 -14.53
N VAL A 309 -4.14 -6.52 -15.05
CA VAL A 309 -3.78 -6.04 -16.39
C VAL A 309 -2.29 -5.75 -16.49
N ILE A 310 -1.71 -5.00 -15.54
CA ILE A 310 -0.27 -4.68 -15.54
C ILE A 310 0.57 -5.96 -15.46
N THR A 311 0.22 -6.85 -14.54
CA THR A 311 0.94 -8.10 -14.30
C THR A 311 0.87 -9.03 -15.53
N PHE A 312 -0.29 -9.12 -16.19
CA PHE A 312 -0.45 -9.89 -17.42
C PHE A 312 0.49 -9.41 -18.53
N PHE A 313 0.58 -8.09 -18.76
CA PHE A 313 1.51 -7.54 -19.75
C PHE A 313 2.98 -7.75 -19.37
N GLN A 314 3.30 -7.68 -18.07
CA GLN A 314 4.65 -7.95 -17.58
C GLN A 314 5.06 -9.41 -17.80
N PHE A 315 4.20 -10.38 -17.48
CA PHE A 315 4.46 -11.81 -17.76
C PHE A 315 4.60 -12.09 -19.25
N ARG A 316 3.71 -11.55 -20.09
CA ARG A 316 3.80 -11.69 -21.55
C ARG A 316 5.17 -11.26 -22.09
N TYR A 317 5.73 -10.19 -21.55
CA TYR A 317 7.07 -9.71 -21.93
C TYR A 317 8.18 -10.64 -21.43
N THR A 318 8.05 -11.21 -20.23
CA THR A 318 8.99 -12.18 -19.69
C THR A 318 8.98 -13.49 -20.48
N ASP A 319 7.81 -14.02 -20.83
CA ASP A 319 7.69 -15.24 -21.65
C ASP A 319 8.35 -15.04 -23.02
N MET A 320 8.23 -13.85 -23.62
CA MET A 320 8.93 -13.53 -24.88
C MET A 320 10.46 -13.55 -24.74
N LEU A 321 11.01 -13.20 -23.56
CA LEU A 321 12.44 -13.27 -23.31
C LEU A 321 12.92 -14.73 -23.16
N GLU A 322 12.10 -15.57 -22.53
CA GLU A 322 12.35 -17.01 -22.41
C GLU A 322 12.32 -17.68 -23.79
N GLU A 323 11.25 -17.47 -24.57
CA GLU A 323 11.12 -17.97 -25.94
C GLU A 323 12.27 -17.50 -26.86
N ALA A 324 12.71 -16.25 -26.73
CA ALA A 324 13.84 -15.73 -27.52
C ALA A 324 15.17 -16.41 -27.15
N SER A 325 15.32 -16.86 -25.90
CA SER A 325 16.54 -17.52 -25.43
C SER A 325 16.63 -18.99 -25.82
N GLU A 326 15.50 -19.69 -25.94
CA GLU A 326 15.46 -21.08 -26.42
C GLU A 326 15.81 -21.20 -27.92
N ASN A 327 15.71 -20.08 -28.65
CA ASN A 327 15.93 -20.02 -30.10
C ASN A 327 17.35 -19.54 -30.51
N VAL A 328 18.28 -19.39 -29.56
CA VAL A 328 19.68 -19.00 -29.77
C VAL A 328 20.60 -20.10 -29.27
#